data_AF-A0A959IQZ2-F1
#
_entry.id   AF-A0A959IQZ2-F1
#
_cell.length_a   1.000
_cell.length_b   1.000
_cell.length_c   1.000
_cell.angle_alpha   90.00
_cell.angle_beta   90.00
_cell.angle_gamma   90.00
#
_symmetry.space_group_name_H-M   'P 1'
#
loop_
_entity.id
_entity.type
_entity.pdbx_description
1 polymer ?
#
loop_
_entity_poly.entity_id
_entity_poly.type
_entity_poly.pdbx_seq_one_letter_code
_entity_poly.pdbx_strand_id
1 'polypeptide(L)'
;ARIEEQFDDIADGKQEWPEMLRDFYEPFHSLVEETLESADRVTRERILGEDPETGRTILTRLSRRGPVIQLGAPDELEEGEKPRYANFPSGVTMDDIDLETAIKLFELPKTLGTYEGQEVSVGAGRYGPYVKWGEQYVSLSRGEDPHDVDMDRAKELIKEKKAADAPIATYKGLPITKGKGRFGPFVKWQSTYANVSKKYDFDHLSGADAIALIEAKLEKEANRYIQQWESEKISIENGRWGPFIRFNRKNVKLPKVDGARMTAEQAKELTLEEVKEIIEAELPGSFGDKKKKK
;
A
#
# COMPACT_ATOMS: atom_id res chain seq x y z
N ALA A 1 -30.67 -28.81 3.54
CA ALA A 1 -31.37 -30.12 3.50
C ALA A 1 -30.39 -31.28 3.79
N ARG A 2 -29.70 -31.89 2.82
CA ARG A 2 -28.87 -33.12 3.07
C ARG A 2 -27.65 -32.93 4.00
N ILE A 3 -27.05 -31.74 4.00
CA ILE A 3 -25.86 -31.44 4.83
C ILE A 3 -26.24 -31.15 6.30
N GLU A 4 -27.42 -30.56 6.54
CA GLU A 4 -27.89 -30.26 7.90
C GLU A 4 -28.21 -31.55 8.67
N GLU A 5 -28.84 -32.52 8.01
CA GLU A 5 -29.11 -33.85 8.56
C GLU A 5 -27.81 -34.61 8.91
N GLN A 6 -26.77 -34.48 8.07
CA GLN A 6 -25.45 -35.06 8.33
C GLN A 6 -24.73 -34.40 9.52
N PHE A 7 -24.97 -33.11 9.78
CA PHE A 7 -24.43 -32.45 10.97
C PHE A 7 -25.09 -32.94 12.26
N ASP A 8 -26.40 -33.21 12.23
CA ASP A 8 -27.14 -33.78 13.37
C ASP A 8 -26.67 -35.22 13.65
N ASP A 9 -26.44 -36.04 12.62
CA ASP A 9 -25.94 -37.41 12.77
C ASP A 9 -24.51 -37.50 13.31
N ILE A 10 -23.65 -36.52 12.99
CA ILE A 10 -22.32 -36.39 13.60
C ILE A 10 -22.44 -36.00 15.09
N ALA A 11 -23.37 -35.11 15.44
CA ALA A 11 -23.60 -34.70 16.82
C ALA A 11 -24.12 -35.85 17.69
N ASP A 12 -24.94 -36.74 17.12
CA ASP A 12 -25.44 -37.96 17.75
C ASP A 12 -24.42 -39.12 17.77
N GLY A 13 -23.23 -38.93 17.18
CA GLY A 13 -22.18 -39.95 17.12
C GLY A 13 -22.49 -41.12 16.18
N LYS A 14 -23.45 -40.96 15.26
CA LYS A 14 -23.85 -41.97 14.28
C LYS A 14 -22.96 -41.95 13.02
N GLN A 15 -22.22 -40.86 12.82
CA GLN A 15 -21.34 -40.68 11.67
C GLN A 15 -20.01 -40.02 12.09
N GLU A 16 -18.91 -40.49 11.50
CA GLU A 16 -17.58 -39.93 11.70
C GLU A 16 -17.40 -38.68 10.82
N TRP A 17 -17.13 -37.53 11.45
CA TRP A 17 -16.94 -36.24 10.75
C TRP A 17 -15.90 -36.24 9.61
N PRO A 18 -14.80 -37.02 9.63
CA PRO A 18 -13.82 -37.01 8.54
C PRO A 18 -14.39 -37.62 7.25
N GLU A 19 -15.31 -38.59 7.36
CA GLU A 19 -15.91 -39.25 6.21
C GLU A 19 -16.91 -38.33 5.52
N MET A 20 -17.77 -37.65 6.29
CA MET A 20 -18.70 -36.64 5.75
C MET A 20 -17.95 -35.51 5.02
N LEU A 21 -16.86 -35.00 5.62
CA LEU A 21 -16.05 -33.96 4.99
C LEU A 21 -15.38 -34.45 3.70
N ARG A 22 -14.90 -35.69 3.66
CA ARG A 22 -14.32 -36.26 2.44
C ARG A 22 -15.39 -36.38 1.35
N ASP A 23 -16.54 -36.94 1.68
CA ASP A 23 -17.65 -37.16 0.75
C ASP A 23 -18.22 -35.84 0.19
N PHE A 24 -18.17 -34.76 0.97
CA PHE A 24 -18.54 -33.43 0.52
C PHE A 24 -17.42 -32.75 -0.29
N TYR A 25 -16.19 -32.78 0.23
CA TYR A 25 -15.09 -31.99 -0.31
C TYR A 25 -14.52 -32.59 -1.60
N GLU A 26 -14.41 -33.91 -1.74
CA GLU A 26 -13.84 -34.52 -2.96
C GLU A 26 -14.67 -34.19 -4.22
N PRO A 27 -16.00 -34.40 -4.26
CA PRO A 27 -16.81 -34.05 -5.43
C PRO A 27 -16.87 -32.54 -5.68
N PHE A 28 -16.92 -31.74 -4.61
CA PHE A 28 -16.90 -30.28 -4.72
C PHE A 28 -15.56 -29.78 -5.28
N HIS A 29 -14.44 -30.33 -4.80
CA HIS A 29 -13.11 -29.94 -5.25
C HIS A 29 -12.88 -30.32 -6.71
N SER A 30 -13.28 -31.53 -7.11
CA SER A 30 -13.24 -31.96 -8.51
C SER A 30 -14.11 -31.06 -9.40
N LEU A 31 -15.31 -30.69 -8.94
CA LEU A 31 -16.17 -29.75 -9.67
C LEU A 31 -15.52 -28.35 -9.77
N VAL A 32 -14.86 -27.88 -8.72
CA VAL A 32 -14.14 -26.60 -8.72
C VAL A 32 -12.94 -26.65 -9.67
N GLU A 33 -12.16 -27.72 -9.67
CA GLU A 33 -11.03 -27.92 -10.60
C GLU A 33 -11.52 -27.98 -12.05
N GLU A 34 -12.56 -28.77 -12.32
CA GLU A 34 -13.18 -28.87 -13.64
C GLU A 34 -13.73 -27.51 -14.08
N THR A 35 -14.38 -26.76 -13.18
CA THR A 35 -14.87 -25.40 -13.47
C THR A 35 -13.71 -24.42 -13.69
N LEU A 36 -12.59 -24.55 -12.98
CA LEU A 36 -11.40 -23.71 -13.19
C LEU A 36 -10.73 -23.98 -14.54
N GLU A 37 -10.77 -25.23 -15.02
CA GLU A 37 -10.18 -25.65 -16.29
C GLU A 37 -11.10 -25.41 -17.50
N SER A 38 -12.42 -25.59 -17.34
CA SER A 38 -13.40 -25.59 -18.44
C SER A 38 -14.28 -24.34 -18.51
N ALA A 39 -14.42 -23.57 -17.43
CA ALA A 39 -15.21 -22.36 -17.50
C ALA A 39 -14.45 -21.33 -18.34
N ASP A 40 -14.98 -21.04 -19.52
CA ASP A 40 -14.88 -19.70 -20.08
C ASP A 40 -15.23 -18.75 -18.95
N ARG A 41 -14.23 -17.97 -18.50
CA ARG A 41 -14.48 -16.88 -17.57
C ARG A 41 -15.57 -16.07 -18.24
N VAL A 42 -16.79 -16.14 -17.71
CA VAL A 42 -17.88 -15.27 -18.15
C VAL A 42 -17.37 -13.87 -17.87
N THR A 43 -16.76 -13.26 -18.88
CA THR A 43 -16.44 -11.86 -18.90
C THR A 43 -17.80 -11.23 -18.75
N ARG A 44 -18.08 -10.77 -17.53
CA ARG A 44 -19.33 -10.09 -17.19
C ARG A 44 -19.25 -8.71 -17.84
N GLU A 45 -19.23 -8.74 -19.17
CA GLU A 45 -19.20 -7.62 -20.07
C GLU A 45 -20.64 -7.21 -20.31
N ARG A 46 -20.94 -5.96 -19.98
CA ARG A 46 -22.26 -5.37 -20.17
C ARG A 46 -22.09 -4.17 -21.08
N ILE A 47 -22.66 -4.25 -22.27
CA ILE A 47 -22.69 -3.14 -23.23
C ILE A 47 -23.74 -2.14 -22.73
N LEU A 48 -23.33 -0.88 -22.56
CA LEU A 48 -24.22 0.21 -22.15
C LEU A 48 -24.86 0.91 -23.36
N GLY A 49 -24.15 0.96 -24.49
CA GLY A 49 -24.58 1.61 -25.73
C GLY A 49 -23.40 2.19 -26.50
N GLU A 50 -23.66 3.19 -27.33
CA GLU A 50 -22.66 3.87 -28.14
C GLU A 50 -22.46 5.32 -27.67
N ASP A 51 -21.24 5.81 -27.79
CA ASP A 51 -20.88 7.19 -27.51
C ASP A 51 -21.34 8.13 -28.65
N PRO A 52 -22.09 9.21 -28.37
CA PRO A 52 -22.60 10.11 -29.41
C PRO A 52 -21.51 10.89 -30.18
N GLU A 53 -20.34 11.13 -29.59
CA GLU A 53 -19.26 11.89 -30.21
C GLU A 53 -18.38 11.01 -31.12
N THR A 54 -18.05 9.82 -30.66
CA THR A 54 -17.11 8.92 -31.34
C THR A 54 -17.79 7.78 -32.10
N GLY A 55 -19.07 7.49 -31.82
CA GLY A 55 -19.81 6.35 -32.36
C GLY A 55 -19.31 4.99 -31.87
N ARG A 56 -18.47 4.97 -30.82
CA ARG A 56 -17.81 3.76 -30.31
C ARG A 56 -18.62 3.12 -29.19
N THR A 57 -18.51 1.81 -29.04
CA THR A 57 -19.21 1.07 -28.00
C THR A 57 -18.66 1.41 -26.61
N ILE A 58 -19.56 1.74 -25.68
CA ILE A 58 -19.30 1.85 -24.25
C ILE A 58 -19.74 0.56 -23.57
N LEU A 59 -18.80 -0.09 -22.86
CA LEU A 59 -19.04 -1.32 -22.13
C LEU A 59 -18.42 -1.29 -20.74
N THR A 60 -19.01 -2.03 -19.81
CA THR A 60 -18.44 -2.29 -18.49
C THR A 60 -17.90 -3.69 -18.42
N ARG A 61 -16.74 -3.89 -17.80
CA ARG A 61 -16.14 -5.22 -17.63
C ARG A 61 -15.29 -5.34 -16.38
N LEU A 62 -15.03 -6.57 -15.96
CA LEU A 62 -14.11 -6.84 -14.86
C LEU A 62 -12.66 -6.95 -15.37
N SER A 63 -11.80 -6.01 -14.98
CA SER A 63 -10.36 -6.08 -15.23
C SER A 63 -9.62 -6.74 -14.06
N ARG A 64 -8.31 -7.04 -14.25
CA ARG A 64 -7.42 -7.49 -13.16
C ARG A 64 -7.38 -6.53 -11.95
N ARG A 65 -7.69 -5.24 -12.15
CA ARG A 65 -7.66 -4.21 -11.11
C ARG A 65 -9.05 -3.84 -10.56
N GLY A 66 -10.09 -4.57 -10.96
CA GLY A 66 -11.48 -4.30 -10.59
C GLY A 66 -12.35 -3.93 -11.78
N PRO A 67 -13.63 -3.57 -11.54
CA PRO A 67 -14.57 -3.20 -12.59
C PRO A 67 -14.14 -1.89 -13.25
N VAL A 68 -14.24 -1.83 -14.58
CA VAL A 68 -13.87 -0.65 -15.39
C VAL A 68 -14.95 -0.36 -16.42
N ILE A 69 -15.07 0.90 -16.79
CA ILE A 69 -15.84 1.34 -17.95
C ILE A 69 -14.84 1.52 -19.10
N GLN A 70 -15.14 0.95 -20.25
CA GLN A 70 -14.31 0.98 -21.45
C GLN A 70 -15.07 1.65 -22.58
N LEU A 71 -14.39 2.56 -23.28
CA LEU A 71 -14.85 3.18 -24.52
C LEU A 71 -14.04 2.61 -25.69
N GLY A 72 -14.75 2.07 -26.68
CA GLY A 72 -14.21 1.34 -27.83
C GLY A 72 -14.08 -0.15 -27.52
N ALA A 73 -14.88 -0.98 -28.20
CA ALA A 73 -14.72 -2.42 -28.13
C ALA A 73 -13.43 -2.86 -28.86
N PRO A 74 -12.78 -3.99 -28.49
CA PRO A 74 -11.51 -4.40 -29.09
C PRO A 74 -11.54 -4.55 -30.62
N ASP A 75 -12.71 -4.85 -31.16
CA ASP A 75 -13.03 -5.00 -32.58
C ASP A 75 -13.25 -3.67 -33.32
N GLU A 76 -13.50 -2.58 -32.60
CA GLU A 76 -13.72 -1.23 -33.17
C GLU A 76 -12.44 -0.38 -33.20
N LEU A 77 -11.37 -0.85 -32.59
CA LEU A 77 -10.12 -0.12 -32.47
C LEU A 77 -9.16 -0.49 -33.60
N GLU A 78 -8.50 0.51 -34.19
CA GLU A 78 -7.47 0.28 -35.19
C GLU A 78 -6.24 -0.42 -34.59
N GLU A 79 -5.44 -1.08 -35.43
CA GLU A 79 -4.28 -1.84 -34.98
C GLU A 79 -3.25 -0.92 -34.29
N GLY A 80 -3.17 -1.04 -32.96
CA GLY A 80 -2.30 -0.23 -32.10
C GLY A 80 -3.02 0.88 -31.31
N GLU A 81 -4.30 1.14 -31.59
CA GLU A 81 -5.11 2.06 -30.80
C GLU A 81 -5.49 1.44 -29.44
N LYS A 82 -5.38 2.22 -28.36
CA LYS A 82 -5.73 1.75 -27.01
C LYS A 82 -7.12 2.23 -26.62
N PRO A 83 -7.97 1.35 -26.05
CA PRO A 83 -9.26 1.77 -25.51
C PRO A 83 -9.07 2.81 -24.40
N ARG A 84 -10.02 3.74 -24.29
CA ARG A 84 -10.08 4.66 -23.16
C ARG A 84 -10.81 3.99 -22.00
N TYR A 85 -10.37 4.30 -20.78
CA TYR A 85 -10.92 3.72 -19.56
C TYR A 85 -11.34 4.80 -18.58
N ALA A 86 -12.48 4.57 -17.93
CA ALA A 86 -12.96 5.35 -16.80
C ALA A 86 -13.19 4.43 -15.59
N ASN A 87 -12.95 4.97 -14.39
CA ASN A 87 -13.24 4.27 -13.14
C ASN A 87 -14.69 4.54 -12.73
N PHE A 88 -15.31 3.57 -12.05
CA PHE A 88 -16.63 3.76 -11.48
C PHE A 88 -16.62 4.86 -10.39
N PRO A 89 -17.68 5.69 -10.31
CA PRO A 89 -17.89 6.59 -9.18
C PRO A 89 -17.98 5.83 -7.87
N SER A 90 -17.71 6.51 -6.76
CA SER A 90 -17.80 5.89 -5.44
C SER A 90 -19.25 5.49 -5.13
N GLY A 91 -19.48 4.21 -4.84
CA GLY A 91 -20.79 3.68 -4.48
C GLY A 91 -21.64 3.18 -5.66
N VAL A 92 -21.20 3.38 -6.90
CA VAL A 92 -21.89 2.86 -8.10
C VAL A 92 -21.29 1.51 -8.49
N THR A 93 -22.14 0.54 -8.79
CA THR A 93 -21.72 -0.80 -9.23
C THR A 93 -21.79 -0.95 -10.75
N MET A 94 -21.23 -2.04 -11.27
CA MET A 94 -21.27 -2.38 -12.69
C MET A 94 -22.69 -2.60 -13.21
N ASP A 95 -23.59 -3.05 -12.34
CA ASP A 95 -24.98 -3.37 -12.67
C ASP A 95 -25.87 -2.11 -12.65
N ASP A 96 -25.53 -1.10 -11.85
CA ASP A 96 -26.35 0.11 -11.64
C ASP A 96 -26.03 1.28 -12.59
N ILE A 97 -24.89 1.23 -13.29
CA ILE A 97 -24.47 2.34 -14.15
C ILE A 97 -25.30 2.42 -15.43
N ASP A 98 -25.61 3.65 -15.85
CA ASP A 98 -26.29 3.98 -17.11
C ASP A 98 -25.31 4.53 -18.16
N LEU A 99 -25.76 4.61 -19.41
CA LEU A 99 -24.97 5.13 -20.53
C LEU A 99 -24.64 6.62 -20.34
N GLU A 100 -25.60 7.42 -19.85
CA GLU A 100 -25.43 8.87 -19.68
C GLU A 100 -24.31 9.19 -18.66
N THR A 101 -24.31 8.52 -17.52
CA THR A 101 -23.25 8.67 -16.50
C THR A 101 -21.92 8.17 -17.03
N ALA A 102 -21.92 7.06 -17.80
CA ALA A 102 -20.69 6.55 -18.40
C ALA A 102 -20.07 7.55 -19.39
N ILE A 103 -20.87 8.20 -20.25
CA ILE A 103 -20.41 9.24 -21.19
C ILE A 103 -19.78 10.40 -20.42
N LYS A 104 -20.46 10.91 -19.39
CA LYS A 104 -19.94 12.01 -18.55
C LYS A 104 -18.53 11.68 -18.03
N LEU A 105 -18.29 10.46 -17.54
CA LEU A 105 -16.98 10.08 -17.00
C LEU A 105 -15.84 10.12 -18.03
N PHE A 106 -16.14 10.02 -19.34
CA PHE A 106 -15.14 10.12 -20.42
C PHE A 106 -14.85 11.57 -20.86
N GLU A 107 -15.63 12.55 -20.43
CA GLU A 107 -15.31 13.98 -20.61
C GLU A 107 -14.07 14.39 -19.82
N LEU A 108 -13.71 13.61 -18.80
CA LEU A 108 -12.48 13.80 -18.03
C LEU A 108 -11.28 13.10 -18.72
N PRO A 109 -10.07 13.70 -18.66
CA PRO A 109 -9.69 14.89 -17.91
C PRO A 109 -10.05 16.22 -18.60
N LYS A 110 -10.57 17.17 -17.82
CA LYS A 110 -10.93 18.52 -18.25
C LYS A 110 -9.82 19.51 -17.90
N THR A 111 -9.24 20.19 -18.89
CA THR A 111 -8.23 21.24 -18.64
C THR A 111 -8.92 22.56 -18.30
N LEU A 112 -8.61 23.13 -17.14
CA LEU A 112 -9.18 24.41 -16.66
C LEU A 112 -8.35 25.61 -17.12
N GLY A 113 -7.06 25.42 -17.42
CA GLY A 113 -6.16 26.46 -17.92
C GLY A 113 -4.80 26.41 -17.23
N THR A 114 -4.21 27.59 -16.99
CA THR A 114 -2.87 27.71 -16.36
C THR A 114 -2.95 28.54 -15.09
N TYR A 115 -2.29 28.07 -14.02
CA TYR A 115 -2.17 28.77 -12.74
C TYR A 115 -0.72 28.72 -12.26
N GLU A 116 -0.13 29.89 -11.95
CA GLU A 116 1.27 30.04 -11.54
C GLU A 116 2.28 29.37 -12.49
N GLY A 117 2.02 29.44 -13.80
CA GLY A 117 2.90 28.88 -14.83
C GLY A 117 2.79 27.36 -15.00
N GLN A 118 1.88 26.68 -14.29
CA GLN A 118 1.61 25.26 -14.47
C GLN A 118 0.17 25.01 -14.94
N GLU A 119 -0.02 23.97 -15.73
CA GLU A 119 -1.34 23.56 -16.21
C GLU A 119 -2.19 22.99 -15.07
N VAL A 120 -3.46 23.38 -15.05
CA VAL A 120 -4.47 22.89 -14.12
C VAL A 120 -5.49 22.06 -14.90
N SER A 121 -5.65 20.80 -14.52
CA SER A 121 -6.67 19.90 -15.08
C SER A 121 -7.40 19.14 -13.98
N VAL A 122 -8.65 18.74 -14.23
CA VAL A 122 -9.44 17.90 -13.34
C VAL A 122 -9.60 16.53 -13.97
N GLY A 123 -9.45 15.47 -13.17
CA GLY A 123 -9.60 14.11 -13.65
C GLY A 123 -10.07 13.14 -12.57
N ALA A 124 -10.42 11.92 -13.00
CA ALA A 124 -10.85 10.84 -12.12
C ALA A 124 -9.78 9.73 -12.08
N GLY A 125 -9.23 9.45 -10.90
CA GLY A 125 -8.17 8.46 -10.70
C GLY A 125 -8.59 7.30 -9.81
N ARG A 126 -7.66 6.38 -9.54
CA ARG A 126 -7.87 5.21 -8.66
C ARG A 126 -8.27 5.57 -7.22
N TYR A 127 -7.95 6.79 -6.78
CA TYR A 127 -8.21 7.27 -5.41
C TYR A 127 -9.39 8.25 -5.37
N GLY A 128 -10.17 8.32 -6.46
CA GLY A 128 -11.21 9.31 -6.64
C GLY A 128 -10.74 10.50 -7.48
N PRO A 129 -11.57 11.54 -7.55
CA PRO A 129 -11.29 12.69 -8.37
C PRO A 129 -10.20 13.60 -7.79
N TYR A 130 -9.49 14.27 -8.70
CA TYR A 130 -8.36 15.13 -8.37
C TYR A 130 -8.25 16.33 -9.32
N VAL A 131 -7.69 17.41 -8.79
CA VAL A 131 -7.10 18.50 -9.57
C VAL A 131 -5.60 18.23 -9.72
N LYS A 132 -5.11 18.19 -10.95
CA LYS A 132 -3.69 18.13 -11.29
C LYS A 132 -3.19 19.53 -11.55
N TRP A 133 -2.15 19.94 -10.82
CA TRP A 133 -1.44 21.20 -10.99
C TRP A 133 0.03 20.87 -11.27
N GLY A 134 0.44 20.98 -12.54
CA GLY A 134 1.77 20.53 -12.98
C GLY A 134 1.98 19.03 -12.72
N GLU A 135 2.86 18.69 -11.78
CA GLU A 135 3.11 17.31 -11.33
C GLU A 135 2.35 16.94 -10.04
N GLN A 136 1.72 17.92 -9.39
CA GLN A 136 1.05 17.73 -8.11
C GLN A 136 -0.42 17.31 -8.31
N TYR A 137 -0.87 16.39 -7.48
CA TYR A 137 -2.25 15.89 -7.47
C TYR A 137 -2.92 16.33 -6.16
N VAL A 138 -4.01 17.06 -6.27
CA VAL A 138 -4.82 17.52 -5.14
C VAL A 138 -6.16 16.80 -5.21
N SER A 139 -6.44 15.95 -4.23
CA SER A 139 -7.73 15.23 -4.17
C SER A 139 -8.88 16.19 -3.86
N LEU A 140 -10.01 16.00 -4.55
CA LEU A 140 -11.25 16.71 -4.24
C LEU A 140 -11.86 16.21 -2.92
N SER A 141 -12.78 16.99 -2.36
CA SER A 141 -13.52 16.58 -1.17
C SER A 141 -14.45 15.40 -1.47
N ARG A 142 -14.77 14.60 -0.46
CA ARG A 142 -15.69 13.47 -0.65
C ARG A 142 -17.07 13.98 -1.06
N GLY A 143 -17.57 13.52 -2.21
CA GLY A 143 -18.88 13.90 -2.74
C GLY A 143 -18.88 15.14 -3.64
N GLU A 144 -17.72 15.76 -3.86
CA GLU A 144 -17.57 16.86 -4.82
C GLU A 144 -17.50 16.30 -6.25
N ASP A 145 -18.33 16.82 -7.15
CA ASP A 145 -18.38 16.40 -8.54
C ASP A 145 -17.20 17.03 -9.33
N PRO A 146 -16.40 16.24 -10.06
CA PRO A 146 -15.26 16.78 -10.82
C PRO A 146 -15.66 17.65 -12.02
N HIS A 147 -16.87 17.49 -12.53
CA HIS A 147 -17.38 18.26 -13.67
C HIS A 147 -17.71 19.70 -13.27
N ASP A 148 -18.16 19.89 -12.02
CA ASP A 148 -18.54 21.17 -11.43
C ASP A 148 -17.35 21.99 -10.92
N VAL A 149 -16.15 21.40 -10.84
CA VAL A 149 -14.96 22.13 -10.38
C VAL A 149 -14.51 23.15 -11.41
N ASP A 150 -14.56 24.42 -11.01
CA ASP A 150 -14.05 25.55 -11.76
C ASP A 150 -12.59 25.89 -11.39
N MET A 151 -12.03 26.88 -12.11
CA MET A 151 -10.66 27.34 -11.90
C MET A 151 -10.46 27.96 -10.50
N ASP A 152 -11.47 28.60 -9.93
CA ASP A 152 -11.33 29.27 -8.63
C ASP A 152 -11.33 28.27 -7.49
N ARG A 153 -12.20 27.26 -7.55
CA ARG A 153 -12.20 26.11 -6.65
C ARG A 153 -10.90 25.31 -6.76
N ALA A 154 -10.40 25.11 -7.97
CA ALA A 154 -9.10 24.47 -8.18
C ALA A 154 -7.97 25.26 -7.49
N LYS A 155 -7.95 26.60 -7.57
CA LYS A 155 -6.97 27.44 -6.87
C LYS A 155 -7.07 27.32 -5.36
N GLU A 156 -8.27 27.25 -4.80
CA GLU A 156 -8.47 27.05 -3.36
C GLU A 156 -7.85 25.74 -2.90
N LEU A 157 -8.17 24.63 -3.58
CA LEU A 157 -7.63 23.31 -3.27
C LEU A 157 -6.10 23.30 -3.38
N ILE A 158 -5.53 23.94 -4.41
CA ILE A 158 -4.07 24.07 -4.57
C ILE A 158 -3.46 24.87 -3.41
N LYS A 159 -4.08 25.97 -2.99
CA LYS A 159 -3.61 26.79 -1.86
C LYS A 159 -3.67 26.03 -0.54
N GLU A 160 -4.75 25.31 -0.28
CA GLU A 160 -4.88 24.45 0.90
C GLU A 160 -3.80 23.38 0.92
N LYS A 161 -3.55 22.74 -0.23
CA LYS A 161 -2.49 21.74 -0.36
C LYS A 161 -1.10 22.33 -0.11
N LYS A 162 -0.81 23.50 -0.67
CA LYS A 162 0.45 24.23 -0.42
C LYS A 162 0.61 24.61 1.04
N ALA A 163 -0.45 25.06 1.70
CA ALA A 163 -0.44 25.39 3.13
C ALA A 163 -0.22 24.13 4.00
N ALA A 164 -0.83 23.00 3.63
CA ALA A 164 -0.64 21.73 4.32
C ALA A 164 0.80 21.17 4.14
N ASP A 165 1.37 21.35 2.95
CA ASP A 165 2.75 20.93 2.64
C ASP A 165 3.79 21.98 3.05
N ALA A 166 3.36 23.13 3.59
CA ALA A 166 4.27 24.19 4.02
C ALA A 166 5.20 23.68 5.13
N PRO A 167 6.49 24.03 5.07
CA PRO A 167 7.43 23.59 6.09
C PRO A 167 7.11 24.29 7.42
N ILE A 168 7.12 23.50 8.51
CA ILE A 168 6.98 24.02 9.87
C ILE A 168 8.26 24.76 10.28
N ALA A 169 9.41 24.21 9.89
CA ALA A 169 10.72 24.72 10.24
C ALA A 169 11.74 24.35 9.19
N THR A 170 12.93 24.94 9.29
CA THR A 170 14.10 24.57 8.51
C THR A 170 15.14 23.99 9.46
N TYR A 171 15.64 22.79 9.15
CA TYR A 171 16.71 22.14 9.89
C TYR A 171 17.87 21.82 8.94
N LYS A 172 19.07 22.27 9.29
CA LYS A 172 20.29 22.14 8.47
C LYS A 172 20.08 22.60 7.01
N GLY A 173 19.36 23.71 6.83
CA GLY A 173 19.06 24.28 5.51
C GLY A 173 17.96 23.56 4.71
N LEU A 174 17.30 22.54 5.28
CA LEU A 174 16.27 21.77 4.61
C LEU A 174 14.92 21.85 5.33
N PRO A 175 13.79 21.84 4.59
CA PRO A 175 12.47 21.97 5.16
C PRO A 175 12.05 20.74 5.98
N ILE A 176 11.36 20.99 7.10
CA ILE A 176 10.64 19.98 7.87
C ILE A 176 9.15 20.13 7.57
N THR A 177 8.48 19.06 7.14
CA THR A 177 7.02 19.05 6.89
C THR A 177 6.30 18.14 7.89
N LYS A 178 5.01 18.40 8.17
CA LYS A 178 4.16 17.46 8.94
C LYS A 178 3.23 16.66 8.04
N GLY A 179 2.86 15.47 8.49
CA GLY A 179 1.87 14.64 7.83
C GLY A 179 1.20 13.64 8.77
N LYS A 180 0.13 13.01 8.31
CA LYS A 180 -0.55 11.90 8.99
C LYS A 180 -0.43 10.64 8.13
N GLY A 181 0.04 9.53 8.71
CA GLY A 181 0.23 8.26 8.01
C GLY A 181 -0.37 7.07 8.77
N ARG A 182 -0.15 5.84 8.26
CA ARG A 182 -0.67 4.61 8.88
C ARG A 182 -0.21 4.36 10.32
N PHE A 183 0.88 5.02 10.73
CA PHE A 183 1.48 4.91 12.07
C PHE A 183 1.19 6.13 12.95
N GLY A 184 0.26 7.00 12.54
CA GLY A 184 -0.07 8.24 13.24
C GLY A 184 0.61 9.48 12.65
N PRO A 185 0.52 10.64 13.35
CA PRO A 185 1.14 11.88 12.94
C PRO A 185 2.67 11.81 12.98
N PHE A 186 3.32 12.47 12.03
CA PHE A 186 4.77 12.50 11.92
C PHE A 186 5.27 13.84 11.39
N VAL A 187 6.54 14.13 11.67
CA VAL A 187 7.34 15.15 10.98
C VAL A 187 8.35 14.46 10.07
N LYS A 188 8.57 15.02 8.88
CA LYS A 188 9.45 14.50 7.84
C LYS A 188 10.56 15.50 7.58
N TRP A 189 11.79 15.01 7.55
CA TRP A 189 12.97 15.75 7.11
C TRP A 189 13.79 14.84 6.20
N GLN A 190 13.97 15.22 4.93
CA GLN A 190 14.53 14.36 3.88
C GLN A 190 13.84 12.97 3.83
N SER A 191 14.59 11.91 4.17
CA SER A 191 14.13 10.51 4.24
C SER A 191 13.83 10.06 5.68
N THR A 192 14.03 10.94 6.66
CA THR A 192 13.79 10.66 8.09
C THR A 192 12.37 11.04 8.47
N TYR A 193 11.67 10.10 9.10
CA TYR A 193 10.32 10.28 9.63
C TYR A 193 10.36 10.13 11.16
N ALA A 194 10.05 11.21 11.88
CA ALA A 194 9.90 11.17 13.32
C ALA A 194 8.42 11.22 13.71
N ASN A 195 7.97 10.23 14.49
CA ASN A 195 6.59 10.15 14.94
C ASN A 195 6.30 11.20 16.02
N VAL A 196 5.18 11.90 15.90
CA VAL A 196 4.73 12.90 16.89
C VAL A 196 3.90 12.17 17.94
N SER A 197 4.42 12.05 19.16
CA SER A 197 3.70 11.40 20.25
C SER A 197 2.47 12.22 20.70
N LYS A 198 1.48 11.57 21.32
CA LYS A 198 0.26 12.22 21.87
C LYS A 198 0.53 13.33 22.90
N LYS A 199 1.76 13.44 23.41
CA LYS A 199 2.18 14.53 24.30
C LYS A 199 2.19 15.89 23.59
N TYR A 200 2.39 15.91 22.28
CA TYR A 200 2.43 17.13 21.48
C TYR A 200 1.08 17.38 20.82
N ASP A 201 0.71 18.65 20.70
CA ASP A 201 -0.36 19.08 19.81
C ASP A 201 0.19 19.09 18.36
N PHE A 202 -0.37 18.22 17.52
CA PHE A 202 0.05 18.09 16.12
C PHE A 202 -0.40 19.28 15.26
N ASP A 203 -1.56 19.85 15.56
CA ASP A 203 -2.13 20.92 14.75
C ASP A 203 -1.36 22.23 15.01
N HIS A 204 -0.90 22.44 16.25
CA HIS A 204 -0.09 23.59 16.68
C HIS A 204 1.38 23.26 16.98
N LEU A 205 1.95 22.24 16.32
CA LEU A 205 3.33 21.83 16.57
C LEU A 205 4.32 22.97 16.26
N SER A 206 5.16 23.33 17.24
CA SER A 206 6.17 24.38 17.07
C SER A 206 7.35 23.89 16.22
N GLY A 207 8.04 24.84 15.56
CA GLY A 207 9.25 24.52 14.78
C GLY A 207 10.39 23.95 15.63
N ALA A 208 10.51 24.41 16.88
CA ALA A 208 11.51 23.90 17.83
C ALA A 208 11.22 22.43 18.21
N ASP A 209 9.95 22.09 18.49
CA ASP A 209 9.55 20.72 18.79
C ASP A 209 9.78 19.80 17.58
N ALA A 210 9.47 20.27 16.37
CA ALA A 210 9.70 19.52 15.14
C ALA A 210 11.20 19.21 14.94
N ILE A 211 12.08 20.17 15.19
CA ILE A 211 13.54 19.97 15.15
C ILE A 211 13.96 18.95 16.20
N ALA A 212 13.51 19.10 17.44
CA ALA A 212 13.85 18.18 18.53
C ALA A 212 13.42 16.73 18.24
N LEU A 213 12.25 16.53 17.61
CA LEU A 213 11.79 15.21 17.20
C LEU A 213 12.67 14.59 16.11
N ILE A 214 13.12 15.39 15.14
CA ILE A 214 14.05 14.94 14.09
C ILE A 214 15.41 14.60 14.70
N GLU A 215 15.95 15.42 15.60
CA GLU A 215 17.23 15.16 16.26
C GLU A 215 17.20 13.89 17.09
N ALA A 216 16.16 13.71 17.92
CA ALA A 216 15.98 12.49 18.70
C ALA A 216 15.82 11.24 17.81
N LYS A 217 15.26 11.39 16.61
CA LYS A 217 15.13 10.30 15.65
C LYS A 217 16.48 9.99 14.98
N LEU A 218 17.24 11.00 14.58
CA LEU A 218 18.58 10.84 14.01
C LEU A 218 19.54 10.22 15.02
N GLU A 219 19.49 10.63 16.28
CA GLU A 219 20.29 10.03 17.36
C GLU A 219 19.94 8.55 17.57
N LYS A 220 18.65 8.21 17.57
CA LYS A 220 18.20 6.80 17.64
C LYS A 220 18.65 5.97 16.44
N GLU A 221 18.70 6.57 15.25
CA GLU A 221 19.18 5.90 14.04
C GLU A 221 20.71 5.77 14.03
N ALA A 222 21.45 6.77 14.52
CA ALA A 222 22.89 6.70 14.72
C ALA A 222 23.26 5.63 15.74
N ASN A 223 22.53 5.57 16.86
CA ASN A 223 22.70 4.57 17.91
C ASN A 223 22.07 3.21 17.55
N ARG A 224 21.49 3.04 16.36
CA ARG A 224 20.86 1.78 15.97
C ARG A 224 21.88 0.67 15.77
N TYR A 225 23.01 0.99 15.14
CA TYR A 225 24.06 0.02 14.81
C TYR A 225 25.24 0.20 15.74
N ILE A 226 25.67 -0.90 16.37
CA ILE A 226 26.90 -0.95 17.17
C ILE A 226 28.07 -1.35 16.27
N GLN A 227 27.87 -2.41 15.48
CA GLN A 227 28.80 -2.90 14.48
C GLN A 227 28.04 -3.40 13.25
N GLN A 228 28.62 -3.26 12.06
CA GLN A 228 28.00 -3.68 10.82
C GLN A 228 29.04 -4.27 9.86
N TRP A 229 28.79 -5.49 9.39
CA TRP A 229 29.58 -6.19 8.38
C TRP A 229 28.69 -6.43 7.15
N GLU A 230 28.74 -5.49 6.19
CA GLU A 230 27.85 -5.51 5.03
C GLU A 230 28.05 -6.72 4.12
N SER A 231 29.31 -7.16 3.95
CA SER A 231 29.66 -8.32 3.12
C SER A 231 28.99 -9.61 3.61
N GLU A 232 28.88 -9.79 4.92
CA GLU A 232 28.33 -10.98 5.57
C GLU A 232 26.85 -10.85 5.90
N LYS A 233 26.24 -9.67 5.67
CA LYS A 233 24.86 -9.34 6.08
C LYS A 233 24.62 -9.58 7.58
N ILE A 234 25.64 -9.26 8.38
CA ILE A 234 25.63 -9.33 9.84
C ILE A 234 25.70 -7.90 10.38
N SER A 235 24.88 -7.59 11.37
CA SER A 235 24.98 -6.34 12.13
C SER A 235 24.62 -6.58 13.59
N ILE A 236 25.27 -5.87 14.50
CA ILE A 236 24.86 -5.79 15.90
C ILE A 236 24.04 -4.52 16.04
N GLU A 237 22.78 -4.66 16.40
CA GLU A 237 21.84 -3.55 16.56
C GLU A 237 21.45 -3.36 18.03
N ASN A 238 21.25 -2.11 18.44
CA ASN A 238 20.66 -1.78 19.74
C ASN A 238 19.15 -2.01 19.72
N GLY A 239 18.65 -2.92 20.57
CA GLY A 239 17.24 -3.21 20.74
C GLY A 239 16.65 -2.65 22.03
N ARG A 240 15.31 -2.67 22.14
CA ARG A 240 14.58 -2.28 23.37
C ARG A 240 15.02 -3.05 24.62
N TRP A 241 15.54 -4.26 24.44
CA TRP A 241 15.91 -5.16 25.53
C TRP A 241 17.42 -5.44 25.58
N GLY A 242 18.24 -4.55 24.99
CA GLY A 242 19.68 -4.71 24.85
C GLY A 242 20.11 -5.05 23.42
N PRO A 243 21.43 -5.08 23.17
CA PRO A 243 21.99 -5.37 21.85
C PRO A 243 21.66 -6.79 21.38
N PHE A 244 21.51 -6.95 20.07
CA PHE A 244 21.27 -8.24 19.43
C PHE A 244 21.96 -8.30 18.08
N ILE A 245 22.24 -9.52 17.60
CA ILE A 245 22.80 -9.74 16.28
C ILE A 245 21.65 -9.89 15.28
N ARG A 246 21.69 -9.14 14.20
CA ARG A 246 20.84 -9.33 13.04
C ARG A 246 21.64 -9.99 11.93
N PHE A 247 21.26 -11.21 11.61
CA PHE A 247 21.80 -11.98 10.49
C PHE A 247 20.73 -12.17 9.42
N ASN A 248 20.93 -11.57 8.24
CA ASN A 248 19.90 -11.49 7.20
C ASN A 248 18.57 -10.89 7.71
N ARG A 249 17.55 -11.73 7.89
CA ARG A 249 16.21 -11.36 8.42
C ARG A 249 15.95 -11.92 9.82
N LYS A 250 16.91 -12.66 10.39
CA LYS A 250 16.78 -13.31 11.69
C LYS A 250 17.51 -12.48 12.74
N ASN A 251 16.95 -12.49 13.96
CA ASN A 251 17.54 -11.87 15.12
C ASN A 251 18.07 -12.97 16.04
N VAL A 252 19.35 -12.88 16.40
CA VAL A 252 20.05 -13.78 17.31
C VAL A 252 20.38 -13.00 18.58
N LYS A 253 20.11 -13.60 19.74
CA LYS A 253 20.41 -12.99 21.03
C LYS A 253 21.90 -13.11 21.32
N LEU A 254 22.49 -12.05 21.88
CA LEU A 254 23.85 -12.13 22.41
C LEU A 254 23.88 -12.96 23.70
N PRO A 255 25.00 -13.67 23.98
CA PRO A 255 25.18 -14.38 25.24
C PRO A 255 25.13 -13.43 26.43
N LYS A 256 24.82 -13.97 27.60
CA LYS A 256 24.81 -13.20 28.85
C LYS A 256 26.20 -13.17 29.46
N VAL A 257 26.63 -12.01 29.97
CA VAL A 257 27.86 -11.85 30.76
C VAL A 257 27.44 -11.67 32.22
N ASP A 258 27.95 -12.52 33.11
CA ASP A 258 27.62 -12.52 34.55
C ASP A 258 26.11 -12.57 34.86
N GLY A 259 25.34 -13.32 34.06
CA GLY A 259 23.88 -13.43 34.20
C GLY A 259 23.09 -12.20 33.71
N ALA A 260 23.78 -11.12 33.34
CA ALA A 260 23.22 -9.92 32.72
C ALA A 260 23.36 -9.95 31.19
N ARG A 261 22.57 -9.13 30.49
CA ARG A 261 22.69 -8.98 29.04
C ARG A 261 23.90 -8.12 28.72
N MET A 262 24.63 -8.47 27.64
CA MET A 262 25.76 -7.66 27.19
C MET A 262 25.38 -6.18 26.98
N THR A 263 26.27 -5.28 27.38
CA THR A 263 26.12 -3.85 27.11
C THR A 263 26.55 -3.52 25.69
N ALA A 264 26.23 -2.31 25.22
CA ALA A 264 26.65 -1.86 23.89
C ALA A 264 28.18 -1.79 23.75
N GLU A 265 28.90 -1.49 24.84
CA GLU A 265 30.36 -1.44 24.88
C GLU A 265 30.96 -2.84 24.72
N GLN A 266 30.46 -3.82 25.48
CA GLN A 266 30.89 -5.22 25.34
C GLN A 266 30.58 -5.78 23.95
N ALA A 267 29.41 -5.45 23.39
CA ALA A 267 29.02 -5.88 22.06
C ALA A 267 29.86 -5.23 20.93
N LYS A 268 30.54 -4.11 21.23
CA LYS A 268 31.47 -3.44 20.29
C LYS A 268 32.85 -4.11 20.25
N GLU A 269 33.22 -4.85 21.28
CA GLU A 269 34.49 -5.58 21.34
C GLU A 269 34.44 -6.93 20.63
N LEU A 270 33.23 -7.44 20.37
CA LEU A 270 33.04 -8.70 19.65
C LEU A 270 33.62 -8.63 18.23
N THR A 271 34.44 -9.62 17.91
CA THR A 271 34.99 -9.82 16.57
C THR A 271 33.97 -10.49 15.65
N LEU A 272 34.20 -10.40 14.33
CA LEU A 272 33.34 -11.07 13.34
C LEU A 272 33.28 -12.59 13.55
N GLU A 273 34.39 -13.20 13.99
CA GLU A 273 34.49 -14.65 14.20
C GLU A 273 33.59 -15.09 15.37
N GLU A 274 33.70 -14.41 16.51
CA GLU A 274 32.84 -14.68 17.68
C GLU A 274 31.35 -14.47 17.36
N VAL A 275 31.02 -13.44 16.57
CA VAL A 275 29.63 -13.20 16.13
C VAL A 275 29.13 -14.34 15.24
N LYS A 276 29.98 -14.88 14.35
CA LYS A 276 29.63 -16.04 13.53
C LYS A 276 29.43 -17.30 14.38
N GLU A 277 30.26 -17.52 15.41
CA GLU A 277 30.08 -18.63 16.35
C GLU A 277 28.76 -18.52 17.12
N ILE A 278 28.41 -17.33 17.60
CA ILE A 278 27.12 -17.08 18.28
C ILE A 278 25.94 -17.34 17.35
N ILE A 279 26.04 -16.92 16.07
CA ILE A 279 25.01 -17.20 15.07
C ILE A 279 24.88 -18.71 14.83
N GLU A 280 26.00 -19.43 14.67
CA GLU A 280 25.98 -20.87 14.39
C GLU A 280 25.45 -21.69 15.59
N ALA A 281 25.72 -21.25 16.81
CA ALA A 281 25.20 -21.89 18.03
C ALA A 281 23.66 -21.78 18.15
N GLU A 282 23.09 -20.61 17.85
CA GLU A 282 21.62 -20.40 17.90
C GLU A 282 20.92 -20.88 16.61
N LEU A 283 21.62 -20.79 15.48
CA LEU A 283 21.13 -21.13 14.14
C LEU A 283 22.14 -22.04 13.41
N PRO A 284 22.17 -23.35 13.72
CA PRO A 284 23.09 -24.26 13.07
C PRO A 284 22.84 -24.35 11.55
N GLY A 285 23.92 -24.41 10.78
CA GLY A 285 23.92 -24.39 9.31
C GLY A 285 23.73 -23.01 8.69
N SER A 286 23.98 -21.93 9.44
CA SER A 286 23.79 -20.55 8.96
C SER A 286 24.82 -20.11 7.93
N PHE A 287 26.03 -20.67 8.01
CA PHE A 287 27.14 -20.40 7.09
C PHE A 287 27.47 -21.59 6.17
N GLY A 288 26.74 -22.70 6.30
CA GLY A 288 26.86 -23.84 5.41
C GLY A 288 26.32 -23.53 4.01
N ASP A 289 27.02 -24.01 2.98
CA ASP A 289 26.58 -23.89 1.59
C ASP A 289 25.14 -24.40 1.44
N LYS A 290 24.25 -23.53 0.97
CA LYS A 290 22.90 -23.93 0.57
C LYS A 290 23.03 -25.00 -0.50
N LYS A 291 22.86 -26.28 -0.13
CA LYS A 291 22.63 -27.36 -1.11
C LYS A 291 21.51 -26.89 -2.03
N LYS A 292 21.85 -26.56 -3.28
CA LYS A 292 20.88 -26.23 -4.32
C LYS A 292 19.85 -27.36 -4.33
N LYS A 293 18.60 -27.04 -3.99
CA LYS A 293 17.47 -27.94 -4.27
C LYS A 293 17.47 -28.11 -5.79
N LYS A 294 17.77 -29.33 -6.24
CA LYS A 294 17.58 -29.77 -7.61
C LYS A 294 16.08 -29.78 -7.93
#